data_AF-A0A351JTB2-F1
#
_entry.id   AF-A0A351JTB2-F1
#
_cell.length_a   1.000
_cell.length_b   1.000
_cell.length_c   1.000
_cell.angle_alpha   90.00
_cell.angle_beta   90.00
_cell.angle_gamma   90.00
#
_symmetry.space_group_name_H-M   'P 1'
#
loop_
_entity.id
_entity.type
_entity.pdbx_description
1 polymer ?
#
loop_
_entity_poly.entity_id
_entity_poly.type
_entity_poly.pdbx_seq_one_letter_code
_entity_poly.pdbx_strand_id
1 'polypeptide(L)'
;MGLLSGLLDTNQRQLNIIKPLVAEINKLEDWAKGLSQDQMQSQTAEWIEAIKGKSDSEAKNYLNEILPKAYALVREASVRTLQKRHFDVQMLAGIVLHQGKISEQKTGEGKTLTATLPLYLNALTGMGVHLVTPNDYLSRHGAGWMGPVYNYLGLQVGVIMQERSFVYDLAFQNSEFQDEYAIHLRETPRKEAYQCHITYGTNHEFGFDYLRDNMERNVKEVVQTNPNGEYGAHHFAIVDEVDSILIDVARTPLIISTTAQKPSERYKNANQIVKGLIKNQDYEVDEKFRTSTLTDLGIRRVERMLGVVNLYEQDFEMVHLMEQALTANSLYEKDKDYVVKEGKVVIVDQFTGRLLPSNRYSHGLHQAIEAKEGVLVQQESKTLAEISYQNYFRMYTKLAGMTGTAQTEAEEFYKIYKLEVVSIPTNNPLVRKDLNDVIYKTGAAKFKAVADEIVERNKIGQPVLVGTTSVEKSQMLHELLSRRGVKHEILNAKNHEQEALIIAQAGSKGAVTVSTNMAARGVDIILGGDPPDAKEQEAVKAAGGLHVIGTERHEARRIDNQLRGRSG
;
A
#
# COMPACT_ATOMS: atom_id res chain seq x y z
N MET A 1 9.36 -43.57 5.18
CA MET A 1 9.51 -42.34 4.39
C MET A 1 9.46 -41.02 5.20
N GLY A 2 9.42 -41.02 6.55
CA GLY A 2 9.28 -39.77 7.34
C GLY A 2 10.58 -39.08 7.79
N LEU A 3 11.73 -39.76 7.81
CA LEU A 3 13.01 -39.18 8.27
C LEU A 3 13.79 -38.46 7.17
N LEU A 4 13.56 -38.80 5.90
CA LEU A 4 14.22 -38.18 4.74
C LEU A 4 13.50 -36.92 4.23
N SER A 5 12.19 -36.76 4.49
CA SER A 5 11.44 -35.57 4.09
C SER A 5 11.82 -34.33 4.93
N GLY A 6 12.16 -34.50 6.20
CA GLY A 6 12.61 -33.40 7.07
C GLY A 6 13.99 -32.81 6.73
N LEU A 7 14.81 -33.54 5.97
CA LEU A 7 16.10 -33.07 5.46
C LEU A 7 15.98 -32.23 4.17
N LEU A 8 14.85 -32.33 3.47
CA LEU A 8 14.55 -31.59 2.23
C LEU A 8 13.58 -30.41 2.44
N ASP A 9 12.95 -30.30 3.61
CA ASP A 9 12.07 -29.19 3.97
C ASP A 9 12.89 -27.93 4.30
N THR A 10 12.98 -27.03 3.31
CA THR A 10 13.70 -25.76 3.43
C THR A 10 13.13 -24.87 4.53
N ASN A 11 11.82 -24.89 4.77
CA ASN A 11 11.17 -24.07 5.80
C ASN A 11 11.56 -24.56 7.20
N GLN A 12 11.44 -25.86 7.47
CA GLN A 12 11.78 -26.43 8.77
C GLN A 12 13.27 -26.23 9.12
N ARG A 13 14.15 -26.31 8.12
CA ARG A 13 15.58 -26.03 8.29
C ARG A 13 15.82 -24.57 8.70
N GLN A 14 15.16 -23.61 8.05
CA GLN A 14 15.28 -22.20 8.42
C GLN A 14 14.80 -21.94 9.86
N LEU A 15 13.66 -22.52 10.26
CA LEU A 15 13.15 -22.40 11.63
C LEU A 15 14.12 -23.00 12.66
N ASN A 16 14.71 -24.16 12.35
CA ASN A 16 15.66 -24.81 13.27
C ASN A 16 16.94 -24.00 13.50
N ILE A 17 17.36 -23.18 12.52
CA ILE A 17 18.52 -22.29 12.66
C ILE A 17 18.23 -21.16 13.66
N ILE A 18 17.00 -20.63 13.69
CA ILE A 18 16.64 -19.46 14.51
C ILE A 18 16.03 -19.83 15.87
N LYS A 19 15.52 -21.05 16.06
CA LYS A 19 14.99 -21.54 17.35
C LYS A 19 15.94 -21.34 18.55
N PRO A 20 17.26 -21.59 18.44
CA PRO A 20 18.19 -21.34 19.54
C PRO A 20 18.22 -19.87 20.01
N LEU A 21 18.07 -18.90 19.10
CA LEU A 21 18.00 -17.48 19.46
C LEU A 21 16.75 -17.17 20.29
N VAL A 22 15.62 -17.81 20.01
CA VAL A 22 14.39 -17.65 20.83
C VAL A 22 14.61 -18.20 22.24
N ALA A 23 15.29 -19.34 22.37
CA ALA A 23 15.65 -19.87 23.69
C ALA A 23 16.60 -18.93 24.46
N GLU A 24 17.50 -18.23 23.76
CA GLU A 24 18.35 -17.20 24.36
C GLU A 24 17.55 -15.98 24.82
N ILE A 25 16.65 -15.45 23.98
CA ILE A 25 15.72 -14.37 24.34
C ILE A 25 14.92 -14.75 25.59
N ASN A 26 14.42 -15.98 25.67
CA ASN A 26 13.67 -16.46 26.83
C ASN A 26 14.50 -16.48 28.13
N LYS A 27 15.80 -16.76 28.07
CA LYS A 27 16.69 -16.69 29.25
C LYS A 27 16.95 -15.28 29.73
N LEU A 28 16.80 -14.28 28.86
CA LEU A 28 17.02 -12.86 29.16
C LEU A 28 15.78 -12.17 29.74
N GLU A 29 14.67 -12.89 29.89
CA GLU A 29 13.42 -12.32 30.40
C GLU A 29 13.56 -11.78 31.84
N ASP A 30 14.20 -12.52 32.74
CA ASP A 30 14.40 -12.07 34.12
C ASP A 30 15.37 -10.89 34.21
N TRP A 31 16.38 -10.85 33.32
CA TRP A 31 17.27 -9.71 33.18
C TRP A 31 16.50 -8.45 32.78
N ALA A 32 15.65 -8.54 31.75
CA ALA A 32 14.85 -7.41 31.29
C ALA A 32 13.87 -6.95 32.38
N LYS A 33 13.20 -7.87 33.07
CA LYS A 33 12.31 -7.57 34.22
C LYS A 33 13.03 -6.81 35.34
N GLY A 34 14.29 -7.10 35.58
CA GLY A 34 15.11 -6.44 36.61
C GLY A 34 15.45 -4.98 36.31
N LEU A 35 15.27 -4.49 35.09
CA LEU A 35 15.64 -3.13 34.69
C LEU A 35 14.50 -2.12 34.93
N SER A 36 14.85 -0.90 35.35
CA SER A 36 13.94 0.25 35.33
C SER A 36 13.77 0.81 33.92
N GLN A 37 12.77 1.68 33.70
CA GLN A 37 12.59 2.36 32.41
C GLN A 37 13.85 3.16 32.02
N ASP A 38 14.40 3.95 32.96
CA ASP A 38 15.61 4.75 32.72
C ASP A 38 16.80 3.88 32.30
N GLN A 39 16.94 2.70 32.90
CA GLN A 39 18.00 1.75 32.54
C GLN A 39 17.80 1.17 31.13
N MET A 40 16.57 0.87 30.73
CA MET A 40 16.27 0.39 29.37
C MET A 40 16.51 1.48 28.31
N GLN A 41 16.13 2.72 28.60
CA GLN A 41 16.40 3.86 27.74
C GLN A 41 17.92 4.15 27.65
N SER A 42 18.63 4.07 28.78
CA SER A 42 20.09 4.20 28.79
C SER A 42 20.75 3.11 27.93
N GLN A 43 20.30 1.86 28.05
CA GLN A 43 20.81 0.76 27.23
C GLN A 43 20.55 0.98 25.73
N THR A 44 19.39 1.54 25.38
CA THR A 44 19.03 1.90 24.00
C THR A 44 19.99 2.96 23.47
N ALA A 45 20.25 4.01 24.25
CA ALA A 45 21.18 5.09 23.88
C ALA A 45 22.62 4.58 23.71
N GLU A 46 23.08 3.67 24.58
CA GLU A 46 24.38 3.01 24.45
C GLU A 46 24.51 2.24 23.14
N TRP A 47 23.49 1.49 22.73
CA TRP A 47 23.50 0.75 21.46
C TRP A 47 23.50 1.68 20.24
N ILE A 48 22.72 2.76 20.27
CA ILE A 48 22.72 3.77 19.20
C ILE A 48 24.12 4.39 19.05
N GLU A 49 24.73 4.82 20.15
CA GLU A 49 26.07 5.41 20.12
C GLU A 49 27.14 4.39 19.68
N ALA A 50 27.00 3.13 20.10
CA ALA A 50 27.90 2.06 19.66
C ALA A 50 27.82 1.78 18.16
N ILE A 51 26.64 1.94 17.53
CA ILE A 51 26.44 1.70 16.09
C ILE A 51 26.96 2.88 15.25
N LYS A 52 26.95 4.09 15.80
CA LYS A 52 27.29 5.33 15.10
C LYS A 52 28.64 5.25 14.41
N GLY A 53 28.67 5.58 13.11
CA GLY A 53 29.88 5.59 12.29
C GLY A 53 30.38 4.20 11.84
N LYS A 54 29.68 3.11 12.19
CA LYS A 54 29.95 1.79 11.61
C LYS A 54 29.53 1.73 10.15
N SER A 55 30.23 0.93 9.35
CA SER A 55 29.74 0.54 8.02
C SER A 55 28.50 -0.35 8.10
N ASP A 56 27.72 -0.46 7.02
CA ASP A 56 26.51 -1.29 6.96
C ASP A 56 26.73 -2.75 7.43
N SER A 57 27.88 -3.32 7.06
CA SER A 57 28.25 -4.69 7.44
C SER A 57 28.53 -4.83 8.93
N GLU A 58 29.27 -3.86 9.51
CA GLU A 58 29.58 -3.83 10.94
C GLU A 58 28.34 -3.55 11.77
N ALA A 59 27.49 -2.61 11.34
CA ALA A 59 26.21 -2.33 11.98
C ALA A 59 25.33 -3.59 11.97
N LYS A 60 25.21 -4.29 10.83
CA LYS A 60 24.46 -5.54 10.73
C LYS A 60 24.98 -6.62 11.68
N ASN A 61 26.29 -6.81 11.77
CA ASN A 61 26.88 -7.80 12.68
C ASN A 61 26.59 -7.45 14.15
N TYR A 62 26.72 -6.18 14.51
CA TYR A 62 26.40 -5.69 15.85
C TYR A 62 24.91 -5.86 16.19
N LEU A 63 24.00 -5.54 15.26
CA LEU A 63 22.56 -5.76 15.44
C LEU A 63 22.24 -7.24 15.71
N ASN A 64 22.89 -8.17 15.01
CA ASN A 64 22.71 -9.61 15.24
C ASN A 64 23.23 -10.03 16.62
N GLU A 65 24.34 -9.43 17.09
CA GLU A 65 24.91 -9.70 18.41
C GLU A 65 23.97 -9.25 19.53
N ILE A 66 23.41 -8.04 19.43
CA ILE A 66 22.52 -7.49 20.47
C ILE A 66 21.07 -7.99 20.35
N LEU A 67 20.70 -8.66 19.25
CA LEU A 67 19.33 -9.08 18.96
C LEU A 67 18.64 -9.77 20.15
N PRO A 68 19.25 -10.76 20.83
CA PRO A 68 18.58 -11.44 21.94
C PRO A 68 18.20 -10.50 23.09
N LYS A 69 19.10 -9.57 23.45
CA LYS A 69 18.86 -8.57 24.50
C LYS A 69 17.85 -7.52 24.07
N ALA A 70 17.97 -7.01 22.85
CA ALA A 70 17.04 -6.04 22.28
C ALA A 70 15.61 -6.59 22.24
N TYR A 71 15.42 -7.85 21.81
CA TYR A 71 14.09 -8.47 21.76
C TYR A 71 13.53 -8.76 23.14
N ALA A 72 14.37 -9.11 24.12
CA ALA A 72 13.94 -9.23 25.51
C ALA A 72 13.46 -7.88 26.09
N LEU A 73 14.15 -6.77 25.79
CA LEU A 73 13.71 -5.43 26.18
C LEU A 73 12.38 -5.04 25.55
N VAL A 74 12.21 -5.27 24.24
CA VAL A 74 10.94 -4.98 23.53
C VAL A 74 9.79 -5.80 24.10
N ARG A 75 10.01 -7.09 24.39
CA ARG A 75 9.02 -7.94 25.06
C ARG A 75 8.60 -7.35 26.40
N GLU A 76 9.57 -6.99 27.24
CA GLU A 76 9.29 -6.46 28.57
C GLU A 76 8.60 -5.09 28.51
N ALA A 77 9.03 -4.20 27.60
CA ALA A 77 8.36 -2.93 27.35
C ALA A 77 6.90 -3.13 26.93
N SER A 78 6.62 -4.13 26.08
CA SER A 78 5.25 -4.47 25.69
C SER A 78 4.41 -5.02 26.85
N VAL A 79 4.99 -5.82 27.74
CA VAL A 79 4.30 -6.28 28.96
C VAL A 79 3.96 -5.08 29.86
N ARG A 80 4.89 -4.15 30.07
CA ARG A 80 4.67 -3.00 30.96
C ARG A 80 3.70 -1.97 30.42
N THR A 81 3.66 -1.79 29.10
CA THR A 81 2.85 -0.74 28.46
C THR A 81 1.51 -1.24 27.92
N LEU A 82 1.50 -2.44 27.31
CA LEU A 82 0.33 -3.01 26.64
C LEU A 82 -0.24 -4.25 27.36
N GLN A 83 0.41 -4.73 28.42
CA GLN A 83 0.06 -5.98 29.11
C GLN A 83 0.06 -7.20 28.17
N LYS A 84 0.89 -7.16 27.13
CA LYS A 84 1.02 -8.23 26.14
C LYS A 84 2.45 -8.72 26.11
N ARG A 85 2.66 -10.00 26.44
CA ARG A 85 3.94 -10.68 26.28
C ARG A 85 3.98 -11.30 24.89
N HIS A 86 5.02 -11.02 24.10
CA HIS A 86 5.22 -11.71 22.83
C HIS A 86 5.33 -13.23 23.03
N PHE A 87 4.62 -14.00 22.20
CA PHE A 87 4.77 -15.45 22.10
C PHE A 87 6.07 -15.84 21.40
N ASP A 88 6.50 -17.09 21.58
CA ASP A 88 7.74 -17.59 20.96
C ASP A 88 7.64 -17.63 19.42
N VAL A 89 6.44 -17.87 18.87
CA VAL A 89 6.20 -17.80 17.43
C VAL A 89 6.33 -16.39 16.87
N GLN A 90 5.97 -15.37 17.66
CA GLN A 90 6.17 -13.96 17.32
C GLN A 90 7.66 -13.59 17.36
N MET A 91 8.44 -14.17 18.29
CA MET A 91 9.89 -14.01 18.27
C MET A 91 10.54 -14.61 17.03
N LEU A 92 10.12 -15.81 16.62
CA LEU A 92 10.58 -16.43 15.38
C LEU A 92 10.28 -15.52 14.18
N ALA A 93 9.05 -15.02 14.10
CA ALA A 93 8.62 -14.13 13.03
C ALA A 93 9.40 -12.81 13.02
N GLY A 94 9.66 -12.20 14.18
CA GLY A 94 10.47 -10.99 14.30
C GLY A 94 11.89 -11.19 13.77
N ILE A 95 12.53 -12.33 14.10
CA ILE A 95 13.86 -12.69 13.57
C ILE A 95 13.82 -12.81 12.05
N VAL A 96 12.81 -13.49 11.50
CA VAL A 96 12.63 -13.63 10.04
C VAL A 96 12.49 -12.27 9.35
N LEU A 97 11.71 -11.36 9.93
CA LEU A 97 11.58 -9.99 9.43
C LEU A 97 12.92 -9.23 9.48
N HIS A 98 13.66 -9.33 10.58
CA HIS A 98 14.98 -8.70 10.69
C HIS A 98 15.98 -9.22 9.63
N GLN A 99 15.86 -10.48 9.23
CA GLN A 99 16.68 -11.11 8.19
C GLN A 99 16.36 -10.63 6.76
N GLY A 100 15.33 -9.79 6.57
CA GLY A 100 14.93 -9.31 5.24
C GLY A 100 14.13 -10.35 4.46
N LYS A 101 13.21 -11.05 5.15
CA LYS A 101 12.37 -12.11 4.57
C LYS A 101 10.89 -11.81 4.82
N ILE A 102 10.03 -12.60 4.20
CA ILE A 102 8.60 -12.60 4.46
C ILE A 102 8.29 -13.61 5.56
N SER A 103 7.68 -13.13 6.66
CA SER A 103 7.11 -13.99 7.70
C SER A 103 5.64 -14.28 7.37
N GLU A 104 5.32 -15.52 7.02
CA GLU A 104 3.93 -15.93 6.83
C GLU A 104 3.34 -16.33 8.20
N GLN A 105 2.59 -15.42 8.79
CA GLN A 105 1.92 -15.54 10.09
C GLN A 105 0.41 -15.50 9.89
N LYS A 106 -0.31 -16.53 10.30
CA LYS A 106 -1.78 -16.59 10.12
C LYS A 106 -2.47 -15.41 10.81
N THR A 107 -3.62 -14.99 10.29
CA THR A 107 -4.42 -13.90 10.87
C THR A 107 -4.72 -14.20 12.36
N GLY A 108 -4.62 -13.18 13.21
CA GLY A 108 -4.75 -13.35 14.67
C GLY A 108 -3.48 -13.76 15.42
N GLU A 109 -2.38 -14.10 14.74
CA GLU A 109 -1.09 -14.42 15.40
C GLU A 109 -0.35 -13.18 15.97
N GLY A 110 -0.90 -11.97 15.78
CA GLY A 110 -0.34 -10.72 16.31
C GLY A 110 0.84 -10.16 15.49
N LYS A 111 0.64 -10.00 14.18
CA LYS A 111 1.62 -9.40 13.24
C LYS A 111 2.06 -8.00 13.68
N THR A 112 1.11 -7.16 14.10
CA THR A 112 1.37 -5.79 14.57
C THR A 112 2.34 -5.76 15.75
N LEU A 113 2.10 -6.62 16.76
CA LEU A 113 2.98 -6.73 17.92
C LEU A 113 4.34 -7.36 17.55
N THR A 114 4.34 -8.32 16.63
CA THR A 114 5.57 -8.95 16.12
C THR A 114 6.51 -7.92 15.46
N ALA A 115 5.96 -6.98 14.67
CA ALA A 115 6.74 -5.98 13.96
C ALA A 115 7.52 -5.04 14.90
N THR A 116 7.11 -4.88 16.16
CA THR A 116 7.83 -4.02 17.11
C THR A 116 9.27 -4.49 17.35
N LEU A 117 9.50 -5.81 17.33
CA LEU A 117 10.81 -6.43 17.56
C LEU A 117 11.85 -5.99 16.50
N PRO A 118 11.66 -6.28 15.20
CA PRO A 118 12.60 -5.86 14.16
C PRO A 118 12.58 -4.35 13.92
N LEU A 119 11.45 -3.65 14.09
CA LEU A 119 11.42 -2.19 13.92
C LEU A 119 12.31 -1.51 14.96
N TYR A 120 12.17 -1.85 16.24
CA TYR A 120 13.03 -1.32 17.30
C TYR A 120 14.51 -1.60 17.02
N LEU A 121 14.87 -2.87 16.78
CA LEU A 121 16.27 -3.27 16.60
C LEU A 121 16.94 -2.53 15.43
N ASN A 122 16.26 -2.43 14.29
CA ASN A 122 16.84 -1.78 13.12
C ASN A 122 16.83 -0.24 13.23
N ALA A 123 15.88 0.33 13.98
CA ALA A 123 15.82 1.76 14.23
C ALA A 123 17.01 2.29 15.05
N LEU A 124 17.71 1.42 15.80
CA LEU A 124 18.93 1.78 16.55
C LEU A 124 20.07 2.29 15.66
N THR A 125 19.99 2.07 14.34
CA THR A 125 20.95 2.60 13.37
C THR A 125 20.85 4.11 13.15
N GLY A 126 19.74 4.75 13.56
CA GLY A 126 19.45 6.16 13.25
C GLY A 126 19.11 6.42 11.78
N MET A 127 19.10 5.38 10.95
CA MET A 127 18.85 5.49 9.51
C MET A 127 17.35 5.52 9.15
N GLY A 128 16.48 5.41 10.15
CA GLY A 128 15.03 5.37 9.98
C GLY A 128 14.54 4.02 9.47
N VAL A 129 13.36 3.59 9.94
CA VAL A 129 12.70 2.37 9.47
C VAL A 129 11.24 2.63 9.15
N HIS A 130 10.74 2.03 8.08
CA HIS A 130 9.37 2.25 7.60
C HIS A 130 8.50 1.01 7.85
N LEU A 131 7.34 1.19 8.48
CA LEU A 131 6.27 0.20 8.46
C LEU A 131 5.22 0.63 7.45
N VAL A 132 5.07 -0.17 6.40
CA VAL A 132 4.14 0.08 5.31
C VAL A 132 2.86 -0.69 5.56
N THR A 133 1.72 -0.02 5.62
CA THR A 133 0.41 -0.66 5.80
C THR A 133 -0.53 -0.38 4.60
N PRO A 134 -1.64 -1.12 4.46
CA PRO A 134 -2.56 -0.94 3.34
C PRO A 134 -3.36 0.36 3.30
N ASN A 135 -3.56 1.05 4.44
CA ASN A 135 -4.38 2.26 4.51
C ASN A 135 -4.01 3.15 5.70
N ASP A 136 -4.48 4.39 5.67
CA ASP A 136 -4.15 5.42 6.67
C ASP A 136 -4.68 5.08 8.07
N TYR A 137 -5.85 4.42 8.17
CA TYR A 137 -6.38 3.96 9.46
C TYR A 137 -5.42 2.97 10.12
N LEU A 138 -4.95 1.94 9.41
CA LEU A 138 -4.01 0.96 9.98
C LEU A 138 -2.65 1.58 10.34
N SER A 139 -2.18 2.54 9.54
CA SER A 139 -0.94 3.28 9.85
C SER A 139 -1.07 4.04 11.16
N ARG A 140 -2.16 4.81 11.30
CA ARG A 140 -2.47 5.61 12.49
C ARG A 140 -2.74 4.74 13.72
N HIS A 141 -3.62 3.75 13.59
CA HIS A 141 -3.99 2.81 14.63
C HIS A 141 -2.77 2.03 15.13
N GLY A 142 -1.96 1.48 14.21
CA GLY A 142 -0.76 0.71 14.55
C GLY A 142 0.30 1.55 15.27
N ALA A 143 0.56 2.77 14.79
CA ALA A 143 1.51 3.68 15.43
C ALA A 143 1.05 4.16 16.80
N GLY A 144 -0.25 4.45 16.94
CA GLY A 144 -0.86 4.80 18.22
C GLY A 144 -0.84 3.65 19.23
N TRP A 145 -1.13 2.43 18.76
CA TRP A 145 -1.16 1.23 19.60
C TRP A 145 0.23 0.75 20.01
N MET A 146 1.21 0.74 19.11
CA MET A 146 2.58 0.30 19.40
C MET A 146 3.49 1.44 19.91
N GLY A 147 3.08 2.69 19.72
CA GLY A 147 3.76 3.91 20.18
C GLY A 147 4.24 3.86 21.64
N PRO A 148 3.41 3.42 22.61
CA PRO A 148 3.84 3.26 24.00
C PRO A 148 5.09 2.39 24.17
N VAL A 149 5.22 1.30 23.40
CA VAL A 149 6.37 0.39 23.49
C VAL A 149 7.66 1.10 23.05
N TYR A 150 7.61 1.79 21.91
CA TYR A 150 8.77 2.50 21.37
C TYR A 150 9.17 3.69 22.25
N ASN A 151 8.18 4.47 22.70
CA ASN A 151 8.40 5.60 23.59
C ASN A 151 8.98 5.17 24.94
N TYR A 152 8.50 4.06 25.51
CA TYR A 152 9.04 3.49 26.74
C TYR A 152 10.53 3.15 26.61
N LEU A 153 10.96 2.69 25.43
CA LEU A 153 12.36 2.41 25.10
C LEU A 153 13.15 3.63 24.59
N GLY A 154 12.54 4.81 24.52
CA GLY A 154 13.21 6.05 24.13
C GLY A 154 13.24 6.35 22.63
N LEU A 155 12.48 5.62 21.81
CA LEU A 155 12.36 5.88 20.36
C LEU A 155 11.12 6.72 20.02
N GLN A 156 11.22 7.46 18.93
CA GLN A 156 10.15 8.29 18.36
C GLN A 156 9.47 7.61 17.18
N VAL A 157 8.17 7.83 17.05
CA VAL A 157 7.33 7.23 16.00
C VAL A 157 6.58 8.33 15.25
N GLY A 158 6.75 8.35 13.93
CA GLY A 158 6.01 9.20 13.01
C GLY A 158 4.94 8.41 12.26
N VAL A 159 3.92 9.11 11.76
CA VAL A 159 2.89 8.58 10.88
C VAL A 159 2.69 9.53 9.72
N ILE A 160 2.66 9.01 8.50
CA ILE A 160 2.26 9.75 7.29
C ILE A 160 0.91 9.22 6.80
N MET A 161 0.01 10.15 6.48
CA MET A 161 -1.35 9.90 5.97
C MET A 161 -1.64 10.87 4.84
N GLN A 162 -2.63 10.63 3.98
CA GLN A 162 -2.93 11.55 2.88
C GLN A 162 -3.00 13.02 3.35
N GLU A 163 -2.12 13.86 2.79
CA GLU A 163 -1.96 15.31 3.08
C GLU A 163 -1.54 15.69 4.51
N ARG A 164 -1.41 14.74 5.44
CA ARG A 164 -1.14 15.01 6.86
C ARG A 164 -0.06 14.09 7.43
N SER A 165 0.42 14.45 8.61
CA SER A 165 1.45 13.68 9.31
C SER A 165 1.42 13.94 10.80
N PHE A 166 1.81 12.94 11.58
CA PHE A 166 1.71 12.94 13.03
C PHE A 166 2.95 12.33 13.67
N VAL A 167 3.17 12.66 14.93
CA VAL A 167 4.14 11.99 15.81
C VAL A 167 3.44 11.52 17.07
N TYR A 168 3.86 10.36 17.56
CA TYR A 168 3.41 9.86 18.85
C TYR A 168 4.00 10.69 19.99
N ASP A 169 3.12 11.28 20.80
CA ASP A 169 3.43 12.15 21.92
C ASP A 169 2.50 11.83 23.09
N LEU A 170 3.03 11.13 24.10
CA LEU A 170 2.28 10.67 25.27
C LEU A 170 1.62 11.84 26.05
N ALA A 171 2.19 13.04 25.97
CA ALA A 171 1.65 14.21 26.65
C ALA A 171 0.49 14.87 25.89
N PHE A 172 0.28 14.53 24.62
CA PHE A 172 -0.76 15.10 23.78
C PHE A 172 -2.07 14.30 23.89
N GLN A 173 -3.20 14.99 23.80
CA GLN A 173 -4.54 14.39 23.75
C GLN A 173 -5.30 14.93 22.54
N ASN A 174 -5.38 14.11 21.51
CA ASN A 174 -6.12 14.34 20.29
C ASN A 174 -7.58 13.91 20.50
N SER A 175 -8.51 14.76 20.06
CA SER A 175 -9.96 14.49 20.09
C SER A 175 -10.58 14.43 18.69
N GLU A 176 -9.77 14.56 17.65
CA GLU A 176 -10.20 14.49 16.25
C GLU A 176 -10.63 13.08 15.85
N PHE A 177 -9.97 12.07 16.42
CA PHE A 177 -10.10 10.69 16.04
C PHE A 177 -11.05 9.93 16.97
N GLN A 178 -11.87 9.04 16.40
CA GLN A 178 -12.73 8.15 17.21
C GLN A 178 -11.94 6.96 17.77
N ASP A 179 -10.85 6.59 17.11
CA ASP A 179 -9.94 5.54 17.53
C ASP A 179 -9.15 5.94 18.80
N GLU A 180 -9.33 5.20 19.89
CA GLU A 180 -8.68 5.45 21.18
C GLU A 180 -7.15 5.38 21.08
N TYR A 181 -6.61 4.58 20.16
CA TYR A 181 -5.18 4.48 19.96
C TYR A 181 -4.57 5.73 19.32
N ALA A 182 -5.37 6.54 18.63
CA ALA A 182 -4.91 7.75 17.95
C ALA A 182 -4.87 9.00 18.85
N ILE A 183 -5.28 8.89 20.12
CA ILE A 183 -5.34 10.02 21.07
C ILE A 183 -3.97 10.66 21.27
N HIS A 184 -2.87 9.90 21.26
CA HIS A 184 -1.53 10.45 21.49
C HIS A 184 -0.82 10.88 20.20
N LEU A 185 -1.53 11.06 19.09
CA LEU A 185 -0.94 11.50 17.83
C LEU A 185 -1.09 13.00 17.64
N ARG A 186 0.05 13.71 17.68
CA ARG A 186 0.14 15.16 17.47
C ARG A 186 0.54 15.46 16.05
N GLU A 187 -0.19 16.35 15.39
CA GLU A 187 0.11 16.77 14.02
C GLU A 187 1.49 17.45 13.94
N THR A 188 2.21 17.18 12.85
CA THR A 188 3.57 17.66 12.61
C THR A 188 3.82 17.83 11.10
N PRO A 189 4.79 18.66 10.66
CA PRO A 189 5.28 18.64 9.30
C PRO A 189 5.74 17.24 8.84
N ARG A 190 5.51 16.92 7.56
CA ARG A 190 5.81 15.59 7.01
C ARG A 190 7.27 15.18 7.16
N LYS A 191 8.19 16.14 7.04
CA LYS A 191 9.62 15.94 7.27
C LYS A 191 9.94 15.49 8.69
N GLU A 192 9.28 16.05 9.71
CA GLU A 192 9.48 15.67 11.12
C GLU A 192 8.98 14.24 11.39
N ALA A 193 7.91 13.80 10.72
CA ALA A 193 7.46 12.42 10.81
C ALA A 193 8.52 11.44 10.24
N TYR A 194 9.19 11.79 9.15
CA TYR A 194 10.32 11.01 8.61
C TYR A 194 11.59 11.07 9.47
N GLN A 195 11.81 12.15 10.23
CA GLN A 195 12.93 12.27 11.17
C GLN A 195 12.78 11.37 12.41
N CYS A 196 11.62 10.76 12.61
CA CYS A 196 11.44 9.77 13.66
C CYS A 196 12.26 8.50 13.39
N HIS A 197 12.52 7.75 14.45
CA HIS A 197 13.25 6.48 14.36
C HIS A 197 12.46 5.44 13.55
N ILE A 198 11.14 5.50 13.65
CA ILE A 198 10.19 4.59 12.99
C ILE A 198 9.08 5.44 12.36
N THR A 199 8.76 5.18 11.11
CA THR A 199 7.69 5.89 10.37
C THR A 199 6.66 4.90 9.86
N TYR A 200 5.41 5.06 10.28
CA TYR A 200 4.27 4.31 9.78
C TYR A 200 3.65 5.06 8.60
N GLY A 201 3.18 4.35 7.59
CA GLY A 201 2.51 4.98 6.46
C GLY A 201 1.99 3.98 5.46
N THR A 202 1.32 4.47 4.43
CA THR A 202 0.87 3.61 3.33
C THR A 202 1.90 3.53 2.23
N ASN A 203 1.84 2.46 1.44
CA ASN A 203 2.64 2.31 0.24
C ASN A 203 2.45 3.50 -0.73
N HIS A 204 1.23 4.04 -0.80
CA HIS A 204 0.92 5.22 -1.60
C HIS A 204 1.66 6.45 -1.10
N GLU A 205 1.56 6.75 0.21
CA GLU A 205 2.19 7.96 0.78
C GLU A 205 3.71 7.92 0.65
N PHE A 206 4.35 6.79 0.98
CA PHE A 206 5.79 6.61 0.81
C PHE A 206 6.23 6.80 -0.65
N GLY A 207 5.53 6.19 -1.61
CA GLY A 207 5.90 6.29 -3.01
C GLY A 207 5.60 7.67 -3.61
N PHE A 208 4.52 8.34 -3.20
CA PHE A 208 4.22 9.69 -3.66
C PHE A 208 5.16 10.74 -3.08
N ASP A 209 5.58 10.60 -1.83
CA ASP A 209 6.63 11.46 -1.26
C ASP A 209 7.93 11.33 -2.03
N TYR A 210 8.32 10.11 -2.39
CA TYR A 210 9.47 9.89 -3.26
C TYR A 210 9.32 10.60 -4.61
N LEU A 211 8.17 10.47 -5.28
CA LEU A 211 7.93 11.16 -6.56
C LEU A 211 7.95 12.69 -6.40
N ARG A 212 7.36 13.24 -5.32
CA ARG A 212 7.38 14.67 -5.02
C ARG A 212 8.79 15.18 -4.76
N ASP A 213 9.56 14.46 -3.94
CA ASP A 213 10.95 14.79 -3.61
C ASP A 213 11.84 14.88 -4.86
N ASN A 214 11.60 14.04 -5.87
CA ASN A 214 12.34 14.07 -7.14
C ASN A 214 11.88 15.18 -8.10
N MET A 215 10.79 15.90 -7.79
CA MET A 215 10.35 17.10 -8.50
C MET A 215 10.77 18.40 -7.79
N GLU A 216 11.24 18.30 -6.54
CA GLU A 216 11.67 19.46 -5.77
C GLU A 216 12.97 20.07 -6.31
N ARG A 217 13.04 21.41 -6.29
CA ARG A 217 14.23 22.16 -6.74
C ARG A 217 15.23 22.42 -5.62
N ASN A 218 14.81 22.28 -4.37
CA ASN A 218 15.60 22.59 -3.20
C ASN A 218 15.60 21.41 -2.23
N VAL A 219 16.79 20.90 -1.90
CA VAL A 219 16.99 19.76 -0.98
C VAL A 219 16.33 19.99 0.39
N LYS A 220 16.13 21.24 0.82
CA LYS A 220 15.46 21.52 2.09
C LYS A 220 13.97 21.15 2.09
N GLU A 221 13.33 21.16 0.94
CA GLU A 221 11.91 20.82 0.74
C GLU A 221 11.66 19.31 0.63
N VAL A 222 12.73 18.52 0.42
CA VAL A 222 12.66 17.06 0.44
C VAL A 222 12.19 16.58 1.81
N VAL A 223 11.16 15.74 1.83
CA VAL A 223 10.54 15.26 3.06
C VAL A 223 11.06 13.91 3.50
N GLN A 224 11.46 13.01 2.58
CA GLN A 224 12.01 11.71 2.92
C GLN A 224 13.41 11.88 3.49
N THR A 225 13.48 11.79 4.82
CA THR A 225 14.71 11.90 5.59
C THR A 225 14.73 10.87 6.74
N ASN A 226 15.71 10.97 7.63
CA ASN A 226 15.87 10.08 8.77
C ASN A 226 16.48 10.82 9.98
N PRO A 227 16.59 10.19 11.16
CA PRO A 227 17.21 10.82 12.34
C PRO A 227 18.64 11.34 12.13
N ASN A 228 19.39 10.76 11.19
CA ASN A 228 20.74 11.21 10.82
C ASN A 228 20.75 12.42 9.86
N GLY A 229 19.59 12.85 9.35
CA GLY A 229 19.45 13.97 8.43
C GLY A 229 19.83 13.67 6.98
N GLU A 230 19.92 12.38 6.61
CA GLU A 230 20.13 11.96 5.23
C GLU A 230 18.83 12.11 4.44
N TYR A 231 18.93 12.43 3.15
CA TYR A 231 17.77 12.64 2.27
C TYR A 231 17.65 11.53 1.23
N GLY A 232 16.42 11.11 0.92
CA GLY A 232 16.13 10.13 -0.13
C GLY A 232 16.67 8.71 0.13
N ALA A 233 17.09 8.43 1.36
CA ALA A 233 17.66 7.15 1.74
C ALA A 233 16.57 6.16 2.18
N HIS A 234 16.60 4.95 1.63
CA HIS A 234 15.62 3.90 1.88
C HIS A 234 16.32 2.74 2.58
N HIS A 235 16.20 2.66 3.90
CA HIS A 235 17.07 1.79 4.70
C HIS A 235 16.43 0.45 5.03
N PHE A 236 15.36 0.44 5.83
CA PHE A 236 14.62 -0.77 6.16
C PHE A 236 13.12 -0.53 6.07
N ALA A 237 12.42 -1.38 5.32
CA ALA A 237 10.97 -1.42 5.30
C ALA A 237 10.44 -2.80 5.68
N ILE A 238 9.40 -2.80 6.50
CA ILE A 238 8.51 -3.95 6.69
C ILE A 238 7.20 -3.63 5.99
N VAL A 239 6.78 -4.48 5.07
CA VAL A 239 5.50 -4.36 4.38
C VAL A 239 4.48 -5.27 5.06
N ASP A 240 3.51 -4.68 5.76
CA ASP A 240 2.34 -5.41 6.25
C ASP A 240 1.40 -5.75 5.10
N GLU A 241 0.72 -6.90 5.19
CA GLU A 241 -0.11 -7.44 4.12
C GLU A 241 0.66 -7.45 2.78
N VAL A 242 1.91 -7.93 2.82
CA VAL A 242 2.90 -7.83 1.72
C VAL A 242 2.40 -8.37 0.39
N ASP A 243 1.54 -9.39 0.41
CA ASP A 243 0.91 -9.96 -0.77
C ASP A 243 -0.15 -9.02 -1.38
N SER A 244 -0.84 -8.24 -0.57
CA SER A 244 -1.69 -7.16 -1.08
C SER A 244 -0.87 -6.10 -1.79
N ILE A 245 0.18 -5.63 -1.14
CA ILE A 245 0.88 -4.42 -1.57
C ILE A 245 1.82 -4.71 -2.74
N LEU A 246 2.60 -5.79 -2.64
CA LEU A 246 3.64 -6.11 -3.61
C LEU A 246 3.18 -7.01 -4.76
N ILE A 247 1.96 -7.55 -4.71
CA ILE A 247 1.40 -8.39 -5.80
C ILE A 247 0.11 -7.77 -6.35
N ASP A 248 -0.90 -7.52 -5.50
CA ASP A 248 -2.21 -7.05 -5.98
C ASP A 248 -2.17 -5.58 -6.40
N VAL A 249 -1.72 -4.69 -5.51
CA VAL A 249 -1.64 -3.24 -5.73
C VAL A 249 -0.48 -2.87 -6.67
N ALA A 250 0.59 -3.68 -6.68
CA ALA A 250 1.76 -3.47 -7.52
C ALA A 250 1.50 -3.59 -9.04
N ARG A 251 0.30 -3.99 -9.46
CA ARG A 251 -0.09 -4.05 -10.89
C ARG A 251 -0.23 -2.67 -11.54
N THR A 252 -0.53 -1.64 -10.75
CA THR A 252 -0.70 -0.27 -11.22
C THR A 252 0.44 0.61 -10.68
N PRO A 253 1.14 1.37 -11.54
CA PRO A 253 2.20 2.28 -11.10
C PRO A 253 1.62 3.49 -10.36
N LEU A 254 2.46 4.13 -9.56
CA LEU A 254 2.20 5.44 -8.97
C LEU A 254 2.48 6.52 -10.00
N ILE A 255 1.50 7.40 -10.22
CA ILE A 255 1.58 8.45 -11.24
C ILE A 255 1.16 9.78 -10.61
N ILE A 256 2.02 10.79 -10.72
CA ILE A 256 1.61 12.19 -10.49
C ILE A 256 1.29 12.80 -11.85
N SER A 257 0.03 13.17 -12.04
CA SER A 257 -0.44 13.86 -13.25
C SER A 257 -0.94 15.25 -12.91
N THR A 258 -0.73 16.21 -13.81
CA THR A 258 -1.37 17.52 -13.76
C THR A 258 -2.33 17.69 -14.93
N THR A 259 -3.46 18.33 -14.69
CA THR A 259 -4.33 18.82 -15.75
C THR A 259 -3.67 20.04 -16.37
N ALA A 260 -3.37 20.02 -17.66
CA ALA A 260 -2.89 21.20 -18.34
C ALA A 260 -3.94 22.32 -18.22
N GLN A 261 -3.63 23.38 -17.46
CA GLN A 261 -4.51 24.53 -17.32
C GLN A 261 -4.51 25.30 -18.65
N LYS A 262 -5.59 25.12 -19.43
CA LYS A 262 -6.00 25.95 -20.60
C LYS A 262 -5.26 25.79 -21.97
N PRO A 263 -5.17 24.60 -22.60
CA PRO A 263 -4.61 24.51 -23.96
C PRO A 263 -5.61 24.80 -25.10
N SER A 264 -6.92 24.74 -24.87
CA SER A 264 -7.91 24.65 -25.97
C SER A 264 -7.92 25.85 -26.92
N GLU A 265 -7.64 27.07 -26.45
CA GLU A 265 -7.54 28.25 -27.32
C GLU A 265 -6.17 28.39 -27.98
N ARG A 266 -5.08 28.08 -27.26
CA ARG A 266 -3.73 28.19 -27.82
C ARG A 266 -3.48 27.20 -28.95
N TYR A 267 -4.00 25.96 -28.85
CA TYR A 267 -3.96 25.02 -29.98
C TYR A 267 -4.73 25.54 -31.21
N LYS A 268 -5.86 26.21 -31.00
CA LYS A 268 -6.62 26.83 -32.09
C LYS A 268 -5.83 27.97 -32.74
N ASN A 269 -5.20 28.82 -31.93
CA ASN A 269 -4.36 29.92 -32.42
C ASN A 269 -3.15 29.38 -33.20
N ALA A 270 -2.43 28.39 -32.67
CA ALA A 270 -1.32 27.73 -33.35
C ALA A 270 -1.76 27.14 -34.71
N ASN A 271 -2.88 26.44 -34.74
CA ASN A 271 -3.44 25.88 -35.97
C ASN A 271 -3.84 26.97 -36.99
N GLN A 272 -4.40 28.10 -36.54
CA GLN A 272 -4.71 29.24 -37.42
C GLN A 272 -3.45 29.84 -38.05
N ILE A 273 -2.37 29.97 -37.27
CA ILE A 273 -1.09 30.49 -37.76
C ILE A 273 -0.51 29.53 -38.79
N VAL A 274 -0.44 28.23 -38.47
CA VAL A 274 0.10 27.19 -39.37
C VAL A 274 -0.63 27.14 -40.70
N LYS A 275 -1.96 27.33 -40.72
CA LYS A 275 -2.75 27.41 -41.98
C LYS A 275 -2.34 28.57 -42.89
N GLY A 276 -1.68 29.60 -42.35
CA GLY A 276 -1.14 30.73 -43.11
C GLY A 276 0.29 30.51 -43.65
N LEU A 277 0.94 29.39 -43.31
CA LEU A 277 2.32 29.09 -43.71
C LEU A 277 2.37 28.29 -45.02
N ILE A 278 3.43 28.49 -45.79
CA ILE A 278 3.63 27.91 -47.12
C ILE A 278 4.69 26.80 -47.07
N LYS A 279 4.32 25.59 -47.53
CA LYS A 279 5.24 24.43 -47.64
C LYS A 279 6.42 24.78 -48.55
N ASN A 280 7.64 24.39 -48.17
CA ASN A 280 8.91 24.65 -48.85
C ASN A 280 9.35 26.13 -48.88
N GLN A 281 8.68 27.01 -48.14
CA GLN A 281 9.14 28.39 -47.89
C GLN A 281 9.21 28.68 -46.39
N ASP A 282 8.08 28.53 -45.70
CA ASP A 282 7.96 28.80 -44.27
C ASP A 282 8.27 27.55 -43.43
N TYR A 283 8.13 26.36 -44.00
CA TYR A 283 8.44 25.11 -43.32
C TYR A 283 8.84 24.01 -44.30
N GLU A 284 9.57 23.04 -43.78
CA GLU A 284 10.00 21.83 -44.47
C GLU A 284 9.35 20.61 -43.81
N VAL A 285 9.09 19.59 -44.63
CA VAL A 285 8.47 18.32 -44.19
C VAL A 285 9.38 17.19 -44.62
N ASP A 286 9.83 16.41 -43.64
CA ASP A 286 10.51 15.15 -43.89
C ASP A 286 9.53 14.00 -43.67
N GLU A 287 9.01 13.45 -44.77
CA GLU A 287 8.04 12.35 -44.74
C GLU A 287 8.67 11.04 -44.26
N LYS A 288 9.99 10.86 -44.45
CA LYS A 288 10.71 9.65 -44.04
C LYS A 288 10.84 9.59 -42.52
N PHE A 289 11.15 10.72 -41.88
CA PHE A 289 11.25 10.81 -40.43
C PHE A 289 9.96 11.27 -39.75
N ARG A 290 8.90 11.59 -40.53
CA ARG A 290 7.64 12.18 -40.06
C ARG A 290 7.88 13.39 -39.15
N THR A 291 8.75 14.28 -39.58
CA THR A 291 9.04 15.55 -38.88
C THR A 291 8.67 16.74 -39.75
N SER A 292 8.25 17.83 -39.13
CA SER A 292 8.04 19.12 -39.81
C SER A 292 8.67 20.24 -39.01
N THR A 293 9.47 21.06 -39.66
CA THR A 293 10.30 22.09 -39.04
C THR A 293 10.09 23.43 -39.74
N LEU A 294 10.00 24.51 -38.96
CA LEU A 294 9.95 25.87 -39.49
C LEU A 294 11.31 26.26 -40.09
N THR A 295 11.30 26.99 -41.19
CA THR A 295 12.51 27.63 -41.73
C THR A 295 12.75 28.98 -41.05
N ASP A 296 13.91 29.59 -41.25
CA ASP A 296 14.20 30.96 -40.77
C ASP A 296 13.19 32.02 -41.28
N LEU A 297 12.58 31.78 -42.45
CA LEU A 297 11.53 32.63 -42.99
C LEU A 297 10.21 32.40 -42.24
N GLY A 298 9.86 31.14 -42.00
CA GLY A 298 8.68 30.75 -41.24
C GLY A 298 8.70 31.24 -39.81
N ILE A 299 9.84 31.13 -39.12
CA ILE A 299 10.02 31.66 -37.76
C ILE A 299 9.68 33.15 -37.72
N ARG A 300 10.29 33.96 -38.60
CA ARG A 300 10.02 35.41 -38.68
C ARG A 300 8.57 35.74 -39.01
N ARG A 301 7.90 34.91 -39.82
CA ARG A 301 6.49 35.07 -40.15
C ARG A 301 5.60 34.78 -38.95
N VAL A 302 5.89 33.70 -38.23
CA VAL A 302 5.19 33.30 -36.99
C VAL A 302 5.37 34.37 -35.91
N GLU A 303 6.59 34.87 -35.71
CA GLU A 303 6.90 35.96 -34.77
C GLU A 303 6.08 37.21 -35.05
N ARG A 304 5.98 37.60 -36.33
CA ARG A 304 5.14 38.74 -36.75
C ARG A 304 3.65 38.50 -36.50
N MET A 305 3.15 37.29 -36.74
CA MET A 305 1.75 36.93 -36.51
C MET A 305 1.41 36.88 -35.01
N LEU A 306 2.37 36.53 -34.16
CA LEU A 306 2.23 36.50 -32.71
C LEU A 306 2.53 37.85 -32.04
N GLY A 307 3.17 38.78 -32.75
CA GLY A 307 3.60 40.07 -32.18
C GLY A 307 4.77 39.97 -31.21
N VAL A 308 5.59 38.92 -31.32
CA VAL A 308 6.75 38.66 -30.47
C VAL A 308 8.05 38.98 -31.22
N VAL A 309 9.10 39.33 -30.48
CA VAL A 309 10.42 39.68 -31.08
C VAL A 309 11.25 38.43 -31.33
N ASN A 310 11.16 37.46 -30.42
CA ASN A 310 11.85 36.17 -30.53
C ASN A 310 10.98 35.08 -29.92
N LEU A 311 10.52 34.16 -30.76
CA LEU A 311 9.63 33.08 -30.32
C LEU A 311 10.30 32.15 -29.29
N TYR A 312 11.59 31.87 -29.47
CA TYR A 312 12.35 30.91 -28.66
C TYR A 312 12.84 31.46 -27.31
N GLU A 313 12.78 32.78 -27.10
CA GLU A 313 13.14 33.41 -25.82
C GLU A 313 11.92 33.79 -24.98
N GLN A 314 10.77 34.02 -25.63
CA GLN A 314 9.60 34.59 -24.98
C GLN A 314 8.50 33.56 -24.67
N ASP A 315 8.38 32.50 -25.48
CA ASP A 315 7.24 31.57 -25.34
C ASP A 315 7.56 30.14 -25.79
N PHE A 316 8.28 29.39 -24.94
CA PHE A 316 8.62 27.98 -25.17
C PHE A 316 7.40 27.08 -25.37
N GLU A 317 6.27 27.40 -24.75
CA GLU A 317 5.04 26.62 -24.91
C GLU A 317 4.47 26.81 -26.32
N MET A 318 4.45 28.05 -26.84
CA MET A 318 3.98 28.32 -28.19
C MET A 318 4.84 27.65 -29.26
N VAL A 319 6.16 27.55 -29.06
CA VAL A 319 7.05 26.78 -29.94
C VAL A 319 6.54 25.35 -30.08
N HIS A 320 6.35 24.66 -28.94
CA HIS A 320 5.87 23.29 -28.93
C HIS A 320 4.48 23.16 -29.60
N LEU A 321 3.54 24.07 -29.29
CA LEU A 321 2.21 24.07 -29.91
C LEU A 321 2.27 24.28 -31.43
N MET A 322 3.17 25.14 -31.92
CA MET A 322 3.40 25.36 -33.34
C MET A 322 3.97 24.13 -34.04
N GLU A 323 4.94 23.44 -33.43
CA GLU A 323 5.49 22.18 -33.94
C GLU A 323 4.43 21.09 -34.06
N GLN A 324 3.58 20.93 -33.03
CA GLN A 324 2.49 19.95 -33.05
C GLN A 324 1.41 20.33 -34.06
N ALA A 325 1.04 21.61 -34.16
CA ALA A 325 0.09 22.10 -35.15
C ALA A 325 0.63 21.93 -36.59
N LEU A 326 1.91 22.18 -36.80
CA LEU A 326 2.57 22.00 -38.10
C LEU A 326 2.54 20.53 -38.49
N THR A 327 3.00 19.64 -37.60
CA THR A 327 2.98 18.18 -37.78
C THR A 327 1.56 17.67 -38.07
N ALA A 328 0.56 18.11 -37.31
CA ALA A 328 -0.83 17.74 -37.53
C ALA A 328 -1.34 18.16 -38.92
N ASN A 329 -0.96 19.35 -39.40
CA ASN A 329 -1.39 19.86 -40.70
C ASN A 329 -0.65 19.23 -41.89
N SER A 330 0.64 18.91 -41.73
CA SER A 330 1.51 18.45 -42.83
C SER A 330 1.62 16.93 -42.97
N LEU A 331 1.50 16.16 -41.88
CA LEU A 331 1.86 14.73 -41.83
C LEU A 331 0.74 13.78 -41.41
N TYR A 332 -0.41 14.32 -40.99
CA TYR A 332 -1.56 13.53 -40.52
C TYR A 332 -2.81 13.85 -41.34
N GLU A 333 -3.27 12.87 -42.09
CA GLU A 333 -4.37 13.00 -43.04
C GLU A 333 -5.66 12.37 -42.49
N LYS A 334 -6.77 13.09 -42.67
CA LYS A 334 -8.10 12.59 -42.38
C LYS A 334 -8.43 11.43 -43.31
N ASP A 335 -9.13 10.43 -42.78
CA ASP A 335 -9.52 9.18 -43.45
C ASP A 335 -8.34 8.25 -43.81
N LYS A 336 -7.14 8.54 -43.29
CA LYS A 336 -5.94 7.70 -43.44
C LYS A 336 -5.24 7.44 -42.10
N ASP A 337 -4.87 8.51 -41.39
CA ASP A 337 -4.25 8.40 -40.06
C ASP A 337 -5.29 8.43 -38.94
N TYR A 338 -6.39 9.16 -39.15
CA TYR A 338 -7.49 9.30 -38.20
C TYR A 338 -8.81 9.59 -38.92
N VAL A 339 -9.92 9.42 -38.23
CA VAL A 339 -11.27 9.84 -38.67
C VAL A 339 -11.91 10.75 -37.64
N VAL A 340 -12.91 11.54 -38.04
CA VAL A 340 -13.72 12.34 -37.11
C VAL A 340 -15.10 11.70 -36.99
N LYS A 341 -15.42 11.16 -35.81
CA LYS A 341 -16.70 10.50 -35.53
C LYS A 341 -17.32 11.10 -34.27
N GLU A 342 -18.61 11.46 -34.33
CA GLU A 342 -19.35 12.07 -33.19
C GLU A 342 -18.63 13.28 -32.57
N GLY A 343 -17.99 14.10 -33.42
CA GLY A 343 -17.23 15.26 -32.96
C GLY A 343 -15.93 14.93 -32.22
N LYS A 344 -15.38 13.72 -32.38
CA LYS A 344 -14.11 13.28 -31.78
C LYS A 344 -13.17 12.73 -32.84
N VAL A 345 -11.87 12.99 -32.67
CA VAL A 345 -10.81 12.36 -33.46
C VAL A 345 -10.61 10.93 -32.98
N VAL A 346 -10.58 9.97 -33.90
CA VAL A 346 -10.35 8.55 -33.63
C VAL A 346 -9.22 8.07 -34.52
N ILE A 347 -8.19 7.46 -33.91
CA ILE A 347 -7.00 6.98 -34.63
C ILE A 347 -7.38 5.78 -35.51
N VAL A 348 -6.82 5.73 -36.72
CA VAL A 348 -6.89 4.57 -37.60
C VAL A 348 -5.55 3.84 -37.52
N ASP A 349 -5.59 2.55 -37.20
CA ASP A 349 -4.42 1.69 -37.32
C ASP A 349 -4.05 1.56 -38.80
N GLN A 350 -2.87 2.06 -39.18
CA GLN A 350 -2.39 2.07 -40.56
C GLN A 350 -2.21 0.67 -41.16
N PHE A 351 -2.00 -0.36 -40.34
CA PHE A 351 -1.81 -1.74 -40.81
C PHE A 351 -3.13 -2.49 -40.98
N THR A 352 -4.08 -2.26 -40.06
CA THR A 352 -5.32 -3.06 -40.01
C THR A 352 -6.57 -2.29 -40.45
N GLY A 353 -6.48 -0.97 -40.58
CA GLY A 353 -7.61 -0.08 -40.83
C GLY A 353 -8.60 0.02 -39.66
N ARG A 354 -8.28 -0.60 -38.51
CA ARG A 354 -9.17 -0.60 -37.35
C ARG A 354 -9.17 0.76 -36.66
N LEU A 355 -10.35 1.15 -36.18
CA LEU A 355 -10.51 2.33 -35.35
C LEU A 355 -10.05 2.04 -33.91
N LEU A 356 -9.24 2.95 -33.36
CA LEU A 356 -8.71 2.89 -32.00
C LEU A 356 -9.31 4.02 -31.16
N PRO A 357 -10.57 3.90 -30.69
CA PRO A 357 -11.30 4.98 -30.01
C PRO A 357 -10.75 5.33 -28.62
N SER A 358 -10.00 4.43 -28.00
CA SER A 358 -9.40 4.62 -26.67
C SER A 358 -7.97 5.16 -26.72
N ASN A 359 -7.39 5.32 -27.91
CA ASN A 359 -6.01 5.76 -28.08
C ASN A 359 -5.97 7.24 -28.47
N ARG A 360 -5.02 7.97 -27.90
CA ARG A 360 -4.69 9.35 -28.28
C ARG A 360 -3.23 9.41 -28.72
N TYR A 361 -2.91 10.36 -29.59
CA TYR A 361 -1.52 10.66 -29.92
C TYR A 361 -0.88 11.40 -28.75
N SER A 362 0.38 11.10 -28.47
CA SER A 362 1.16 11.69 -27.36
C SER A 362 1.63 13.12 -27.66
N HIS A 363 2.16 13.81 -26.64
CA HIS A 363 2.88 15.08 -26.76
C HIS A 363 2.05 16.20 -27.38
N GLY A 364 0.75 16.28 -27.04
CA GLY A 364 -0.11 17.34 -27.55
C GLY A 364 -0.53 17.22 -29.02
N LEU A 365 -0.06 16.20 -29.76
CA LEU A 365 -0.40 16.02 -31.17
C LEU A 365 -1.90 15.75 -31.38
N HIS A 366 -2.54 14.99 -30.49
CA HIS A 366 -3.96 14.69 -30.62
C HIS A 366 -4.81 15.97 -30.49
N GLN A 367 -4.43 16.86 -29.58
CA GLN A 367 -5.05 18.17 -29.37
C GLN A 367 -4.84 19.08 -30.57
N ALA A 368 -3.66 19.01 -31.20
CA ALA A 368 -3.38 19.73 -32.44
C ALA A 368 -4.26 19.24 -33.61
N ILE A 369 -4.51 17.92 -33.73
CA ILE A 369 -5.44 17.36 -34.72
C ILE A 369 -6.89 17.73 -34.37
N GLU A 370 -7.28 17.69 -33.10
CA GLU A 370 -8.61 18.15 -32.65
C GLU A 370 -8.82 19.63 -33.05
N ALA A 371 -7.80 20.48 -32.89
CA ALA A 371 -7.83 21.88 -33.31
C ALA A 371 -7.82 22.05 -34.85
N LYS A 372 -7.07 21.21 -35.58
CA LYS A 372 -7.04 21.16 -37.06
C LYS A 372 -8.43 20.95 -37.63
N GLU A 373 -9.14 19.96 -37.10
CA GLU A 373 -10.47 19.53 -37.53
C GLU A 373 -11.62 20.34 -36.91
N GLY A 374 -11.31 21.31 -36.04
CA GLY A 374 -12.31 22.19 -35.43
C GLY A 374 -13.22 21.50 -34.41
N VAL A 375 -12.80 20.37 -33.86
CA VAL A 375 -13.54 19.66 -32.80
C VAL A 375 -13.15 20.17 -31.40
N LEU A 376 -13.86 19.69 -30.37
CA LEU A 376 -13.55 20.06 -28.99
C LEU A 376 -12.16 19.51 -28.60
N VAL A 377 -11.22 20.41 -28.36
CA VAL A 377 -9.88 20.06 -27.85
C VAL A 377 -10.01 19.61 -26.41
N GLN A 378 -9.72 18.34 -26.15
CA GLN A 378 -9.80 17.77 -24.81
C GLN A 378 -8.55 18.12 -24.02
N GLN A 379 -8.70 18.31 -22.71
CA GLN A 379 -7.55 18.57 -21.83
C GLN A 379 -6.65 17.33 -21.80
N GLU A 380 -5.34 17.56 -21.92
CA GLU A 380 -4.34 16.52 -21.70
C GLU A 380 -4.10 16.36 -20.19
N SER A 381 -4.13 15.12 -19.72
CA SER A 381 -3.49 14.77 -18.46
C SER A 381 -2.02 14.53 -18.76
N LYS A 382 -1.13 15.37 -18.21
CA LYS A 382 0.31 15.21 -18.39
C LYS A 382 0.89 14.50 -17.17
N THR A 383 1.50 13.33 -17.39
CA THR A 383 2.31 12.66 -16.36
C THR A 383 3.57 13.46 -16.08
N LEU A 384 3.77 13.86 -14.82
CA LEU A 384 4.94 14.57 -14.34
C LEU A 384 6.02 13.62 -13.82
N ALA A 385 5.59 12.59 -13.08
CA ALA A 385 6.47 11.59 -12.51
C ALA A 385 5.72 10.25 -12.37
N GLU A 386 6.44 9.14 -12.52
CA GLU A 386 5.90 7.79 -12.41
C GLU A 386 6.93 6.82 -11.82
N ILE A 387 6.49 5.91 -10.95
CA ILE A 387 7.29 4.77 -10.48
C ILE A 387 6.39 3.56 -10.22
N SER A 388 6.87 2.36 -10.51
CA SER A 388 6.18 1.14 -10.10
C SER A 388 6.50 0.79 -8.64
N TYR A 389 5.56 0.15 -7.94
CA TYR A 389 5.81 -0.31 -6.56
C TYR A 389 7.00 -1.29 -6.48
N GLN A 390 7.18 -2.12 -7.51
CA GLN A 390 8.33 -3.02 -7.63
C GLN A 390 9.64 -2.23 -7.56
N ASN A 391 9.77 -1.17 -8.36
CA ASN A 391 10.99 -0.37 -8.41
C ASN A 391 11.18 0.44 -7.13
N TYR A 392 10.11 1.03 -6.59
CA TYR A 392 10.16 1.78 -5.34
C TYR A 392 10.67 0.93 -4.17
N PHE A 393 10.06 -0.24 -3.92
CA PHE A 393 10.46 -1.09 -2.80
C PHE A 393 11.84 -1.75 -2.97
N ARG A 394 12.32 -1.90 -4.20
CA ARG A 394 13.69 -2.37 -4.48
C ARG A 394 14.78 -1.35 -4.11
N MET A 395 14.41 -0.09 -3.84
CA MET A 395 15.36 0.92 -3.36
C MET A 395 15.77 0.71 -1.91
N TYR A 396 14.98 -0.03 -1.12
CA TYR A 396 15.30 -0.29 0.28
C TYR A 396 16.51 -1.23 0.42
N THR A 397 17.52 -0.82 1.19
CA THR A 397 18.70 -1.65 1.50
C THR A 397 18.31 -2.98 2.14
N LYS A 398 17.26 -2.97 2.96
CA LYS A 398 16.61 -4.17 3.48
C LYS A 398 15.09 -4.05 3.36
N LEU A 399 14.47 -5.08 2.79
CA LEU A 399 13.03 -5.20 2.67
C LEU A 399 12.58 -6.48 3.39
N ALA A 400 11.45 -6.40 4.08
CA ALA A 400 10.81 -7.55 4.73
C ALA A 400 9.30 -7.42 4.57
N GLY A 401 8.56 -8.50 4.86
CA GLY A 401 7.11 -8.47 4.79
C GLY A 401 6.44 -9.44 5.74
N MET A 402 5.17 -9.18 6.05
CA MET A 402 4.34 -10.07 6.84
C MET A 402 2.95 -10.21 6.24
N THR A 403 2.38 -11.41 6.29
CA THR A 403 1.01 -11.71 5.83
C THR A 403 0.61 -13.11 6.28
N GLY A 404 -0.67 -13.46 6.21
CA GLY A 404 -1.16 -14.82 6.46
C GLY A 404 -1.04 -15.77 5.27
N THR A 405 -0.74 -15.25 4.08
CA THR A 405 -0.92 -15.97 2.81
C THR A 405 0.16 -15.66 1.78
N ALA A 406 1.45 -15.84 2.11
CA ALA A 406 2.56 -15.59 1.20
C ALA A 406 3.11 -16.84 0.50
N GLN A 407 2.94 -18.04 1.08
CA GLN A 407 3.68 -19.22 0.62
C GLN A 407 3.33 -19.62 -0.83
N THR A 408 2.11 -19.34 -1.27
CA THR A 408 1.68 -19.63 -2.66
C THR A 408 2.37 -18.74 -3.69
N GLU A 409 2.80 -17.53 -3.31
CA GLU A 409 3.44 -16.54 -4.19
C GLU A 409 4.96 -16.42 -3.93
N ALA A 410 5.55 -17.37 -3.20
CA ALA A 410 6.95 -17.31 -2.79
C ALA A 410 7.93 -17.17 -3.98
N GLU A 411 7.62 -17.78 -5.11
CA GLU A 411 8.43 -17.67 -6.33
C GLU A 411 8.41 -16.23 -6.91
N GLU A 412 7.25 -15.58 -6.92
CA GLU A 412 7.11 -14.20 -7.41
C GLU A 412 7.86 -13.22 -6.50
N PHE A 413 7.69 -13.34 -5.18
CA PHE A 413 8.43 -12.55 -4.21
C PHE A 413 9.95 -12.67 -4.37
N TYR A 414 10.46 -13.88 -4.57
CA TYR A 414 11.89 -14.08 -4.77
C TYR A 414 12.39 -13.54 -6.12
N LYS A 415 11.63 -13.75 -7.20
CA LYS A 415 12.03 -13.27 -8.54
C LYS A 415 12.11 -11.75 -8.59
N ILE A 416 11.10 -11.05 -8.08
CA ILE A 416 10.97 -9.60 -8.18
C ILE A 416 11.75 -8.88 -7.08
N TYR A 417 11.58 -9.31 -5.83
CA TYR A 417 12.07 -8.59 -4.63
C TYR A 417 13.22 -9.29 -3.90
N LYS A 418 13.60 -10.52 -4.31
CA LYS A 418 14.59 -11.37 -3.62
C LYS A 418 14.19 -11.69 -2.17
N LEU A 419 12.88 -11.71 -1.90
CA LEU A 419 12.33 -12.07 -0.60
C LEU A 419 12.01 -13.56 -0.53
N GLU A 420 12.61 -14.25 0.43
CA GLU A 420 12.21 -15.62 0.79
C GLU A 420 10.98 -15.59 1.71
N VAL A 421 10.10 -16.58 1.58
CA VAL A 421 8.94 -16.74 2.48
C VAL A 421 9.24 -17.84 3.50
N VAL A 422 8.95 -17.55 4.77
CA VAL A 422 9.06 -18.50 5.88
C VAL A 422 7.70 -18.63 6.56
N SER A 423 7.13 -19.83 6.54
CA SER A 423 5.88 -20.13 7.24
C SER A 423 6.15 -20.33 8.73
N ILE A 424 5.61 -19.42 9.54
CA ILE A 424 5.72 -19.44 10.99
C ILE A 424 4.63 -20.37 11.55
N PRO A 425 4.97 -21.27 12.50
CA PRO A 425 3.96 -22.09 13.15
C PRO A 425 2.96 -21.22 13.92
N THR A 426 1.71 -21.66 14.02
CA THR A 426 0.69 -20.97 14.83
C THR A 426 0.96 -21.18 16.32
N ASN A 427 0.64 -20.18 17.15
CA ASN A 427 0.80 -20.27 18.60
C ASN A 427 -0.06 -21.41 19.19
N ASN A 428 -1.29 -21.55 18.69
CA ASN A 428 -2.21 -22.61 19.05
C ASN A 428 -2.53 -23.49 17.82
N PRO A 429 -2.87 -24.77 18.01
CA PRO A 429 -3.33 -25.63 16.92
C PRO A 429 -4.58 -25.05 16.25
N LEU A 430 -4.57 -24.94 14.92
CA LEU A 430 -5.72 -24.47 14.17
C LEU A 430 -6.84 -25.54 14.19
N VAL A 431 -7.99 -25.19 14.78
CA VAL A 431 -9.16 -26.09 14.90
C VAL A 431 -10.32 -25.71 13.98
N ARG A 432 -10.13 -24.70 13.13
CA ARG A 432 -11.14 -24.26 12.15
C ARG A 432 -11.52 -25.40 11.21
N LYS A 433 -12.83 -25.55 10.97
CA LYS A 433 -13.36 -26.52 10.00
C LYS A 433 -13.58 -25.84 8.66
N ASP A 434 -12.73 -26.15 7.70
CA ASP A 434 -12.87 -25.70 6.32
C ASP A 434 -13.81 -26.66 5.56
N LEU A 435 -15.02 -26.22 5.27
CA LEU A 435 -16.02 -27.02 4.54
C LEU A 435 -15.72 -27.04 3.04
N ASN A 436 -16.21 -28.08 2.34
CA ASN A 436 -16.12 -28.17 0.88
C ASN A 436 -17.01 -27.12 0.20
N ASP A 437 -16.61 -26.68 -0.98
CA ASP A 437 -17.39 -25.76 -1.80
C ASP A 437 -18.77 -26.36 -2.14
N VAL A 438 -19.81 -25.52 -2.05
CA VAL A 438 -21.17 -25.86 -2.50
C VAL A 438 -21.47 -25.10 -3.79
N ILE A 439 -21.64 -25.84 -4.89
CA ILE A 439 -21.79 -25.27 -6.24
C ILE A 439 -23.26 -25.30 -6.65
N TYR A 440 -23.79 -24.16 -7.05
CA TYR A 440 -25.18 -24.00 -7.50
C TYR A 440 -25.24 -23.72 -9.00
N LYS A 441 -26.32 -24.19 -9.66
CA LYS A 441 -26.55 -23.97 -11.09
C LYS A 441 -26.72 -22.50 -11.47
N THR A 442 -27.30 -21.69 -10.59
CA THR A 442 -27.62 -20.27 -10.86
C THR A 442 -27.21 -19.37 -9.70
N GLY A 443 -26.91 -18.10 -10.01
CA GLY A 443 -26.60 -17.08 -9.00
C GLY A 443 -27.76 -16.86 -8.02
N ALA A 444 -29.00 -16.84 -8.52
CA ALA A 444 -30.18 -16.69 -7.66
C ALA A 444 -30.33 -17.83 -6.64
N ALA A 445 -30.11 -19.08 -7.05
CA ALA A 445 -30.12 -20.22 -6.13
C ALA A 445 -29.00 -20.13 -5.08
N LYS A 446 -27.79 -19.75 -5.52
CA LYS A 446 -26.64 -19.52 -4.63
C LYS A 446 -26.93 -18.47 -3.56
N PHE A 447 -27.34 -17.27 -3.95
CA PHE A 447 -27.59 -16.17 -3.01
C PHE A 447 -28.78 -16.44 -2.08
N LYS A 448 -29.80 -17.16 -2.57
CA LYS A 448 -30.89 -17.63 -1.70
C LYS A 448 -30.34 -18.55 -0.60
N ALA A 449 -29.55 -19.56 -0.98
CA ALA A 449 -28.99 -20.53 -0.04
C ALA A 449 -28.00 -19.88 0.95
N VAL A 450 -27.15 -18.95 0.49
CA VAL A 450 -26.28 -18.16 1.37
C VAL A 450 -27.10 -17.41 2.42
N ALA A 451 -28.19 -16.74 2.01
CA ALA A 451 -29.03 -16.02 2.96
C ALA A 451 -29.81 -16.96 3.91
N ASP A 452 -30.19 -18.15 3.46
CA ASP A 452 -30.81 -19.16 4.33
C ASP A 452 -29.82 -19.68 5.39
N GLU A 453 -28.57 -19.96 5.01
CA GLU A 453 -27.49 -20.33 5.94
C GLU A 453 -27.24 -19.23 6.98
N ILE A 454 -27.14 -17.96 6.55
CA ILE A 454 -26.95 -16.82 7.47
C ILE A 454 -28.07 -16.76 8.51
N VAL A 455 -29.32 -16.99 8.11
CA VAL A 455 -30.47 -16.97 9.03
C VAL A 455 -30.38 -18.12 10.04
N GLU A 456 -30.00 -19.32 9.61
CA GLU A 456 -29.84 -20.47 10.51
C GLU A 456 -28.75 -20.24 11.55
N ARG A 457 -27.60 -19.69 11.12
CA ARG A 457 -26.47 -19.33 11.99
C ARG A 457 -26.83 -18.21 12.95
N ASN A 458 -27.49 -17.16 12.46
CA ASN A 458 -27.93 -16.03 13.26
C ASN A 458 -28.93 -16.44 14.36
N LYS A 459 -29.85 -17.37 14.08
CA LYS A 459 -30.83 -17.90 15.06
C LYS A 459 -30.18 -18.57 16.26
N ILE A 460 -29.06 -19.26 16.06
CA ILE A 460 -28.29 -19.89 17.16
C ILE A 460 -27.30 -18.90 17.81
N GLY A 461 -27.26 -17.64 17.35
CA GLY A 461 -26.36 -16.61 17.84
C GLY A 461 -24.92 -16.72 17.32
N GLN A 462 -24.67 -17.54 16.30
CA GLN A 462 -23.34 -17.67 15.72
C GLN A 462 -23.04 -16.43 14.84
N PRO A 463 -21.94 -15.70 15.06
CA PRO A 463 -21.56 -14.58 14.21
C PRO A 463 -21.18 -15.05 12.80
N VAL A 464 -21.51 -14.23 11.80
CA VAL A 464 -21.28 -14.54 10.38
C VAL A 464 -20.56 -13.40 9.67
N LEU A 465 -19.43 -13.71 9.04
CA LEU A 465 -18.74 -12.83 8.10
C LEU A 465 -18.95 -13.35 6.68
N VAL A 466 -19.45 -12.49 5.80
CA VAL A 466 -19.73 -12.83 4.40
C VAL A 466 -18.84 -12.02 3.48
N GLY A 467 -18.03 -12.69 2.65
CA GLY A 467 -17.22 -12.06 1.62
C GLY A 467 -17.90 -12.03 0.26
N THR A 468 -17.94 -10.85 -0.37
CA THR A 468 -18.41 -10.65 -1.76
C THR A 468 -17.31 -9.99 -2.61
N THR A 469 -17.44 -10.04 -3.94
CA THR A 469 -16.47 -9.45 -4.88
C THR A 469 -16.90 -8.10 -5.46
N SER A 470 -18.13 -7.65 -5.19
CA SER A 470 -18.63 -6.38 -5.70
C SER A 470 -19.72 -5.78 -4.81
N VAL A 471 -19.82 -4.44 -4.84
CA VAL A 471 -20.84 -3.68 -4.10
C VAL A 471 -22.25 -4.11 -4.52
N GLU A 472 -22.45 -4.38 -5.82
CA GLU A 472 -23.73 -4.87 -6.35
C GLU A 472 -24.17 -6.19 -5.69
N LYS A 473 -23.24 -7.14 -5.52
CA LYS A 473 -23.52 -8.43 -4.88
C LYS A 473 -23.79 -8.27 -3.38
N SER A 474 -23.06 -7.38 -2.71
CA SER A 474 -23.35 -7.01 -1.32
C SER A 474 -24.74 -6.42 -1.18
N GLN A 475 -25.16 -5.55 -2.10
CA GLN A 475 -26.50 -4.97 -2.11
C GLN A 475 -27.59 -6.03 -2.38
N MET A 476 -27.33 -6.96 -3.30
CA MET A 476 -28.25 -8.09 -3.55
C MET A 476 -28.46 -8.93 -2.29
N LEU A 477 -27.39 -9.21 -1.55
CA LEU A 477 -27.48 -9.96 -0.29
C LEU A 477 -28.18 -9.15 0.79
N HIS A 478 -27.93 -7.85 0.88
CA HIS A 478 -28.62 -6.94 1.79
C HIS A 478 -30.14 -7.01 1.63
N GLU A 479 -30.64 -6.91 0.40
CA GLU A 479 -32.09 -6.99 0.16
C GLU A 479 -32.69 -8.33 0.62
N LEU A 480 -31.95 -9.42 0.41
CA LEU A 480 -32.35 -10.77 0.82
C LEU A 480 -32.37 -10.93 2.34
N LEU A 481 -31.42 -10.34 3.06
CA LEU A 481 -31.33 -10.40 4.52
C LEU A 481 -32.37 -9.47 5.18
N SER A 482 -32.54 -8.26 4.65
CA SER A 482 -33.54 -7.28 5.11
C SER A 482 -34.97 -7.84 5.01
N ARG A 483 -35.31 -8.52 3.90
CA ARG A 483 -36.62 -9.19 3.75
C ARG A 483 -36.84 -10.33 4.75
N ARG A 484 -35.76 -10.94 5.24
CA ARG A 484 -35.80 -12.00 6.26
C ARG A 484 -35.68 -11.47 7.70
N GLY A 485 -35.61 -10.14 7.88
CA GLY A 485 -35.54 -9.50 9.20
C GLY A 485 -34.20 -9.69 9.93
N VAL A 486 -33.12 -10.01 9.21
CA VAL A 486 -31.78 -10.18 9.80
C VAL A 486 -31.06 -8.84 9.81
N LYS A 487 -30.72 -8.35 11.01
CA LYS A 487 -29.86 -7.18 11.18
C LYS A 487 -28.44 -7.52 10.71
N HIS A 488 -27.83 -6.65 9.93
CA HIS A 488 -26.50 -6.86 9.38
C HIS A 488 -25.86 -5.53 8.99
N GLU A 489 -24.53 -5.54 8.90
CA GLU A 489 -23.70 -4.42 8.47
C GLU A 489 -23.08 -4.69 7.08
N ILE A 490 -22.80 -3.62 6.32
CA ILE A 490 -22.17 -3.72 5.00
C ILE A 490 -20.93 -2.83 4.95
N LEU A 491 -19.80 -3.42 4.57
CA LEU A 491 -18.51 -2.75 4.41
C LEU A 491 -18.13 -2.75 2.93
N ASN A 492 -17.85 -1.56 2.40
CA ASN A 492 -17.63 -1.34 0.96
C ASN A 492 -16.29 -0.69 0.64
N ALA A 493 -15.34 -0.66 1.59
CA ALA A 493 -14.05 -0.02 1.48
C ALA A 493 -14.13 1.49 1.16
N LYS A 494 -15.15 2.18 1.69
CA LYS A 494 -15.36 3.62 1.49
C LYS A 494 -14.89 4.46 2.67
N ASN A 495 -15.18 4.02 3.90
CA ASN A 495 -14.78 4.73 5.12
C ASN A 495 -14.01 3.76 6.02
N HIS A 496 -12.68 3.74 5.89
CA HIS A 496 -11.84 2.75 6.55
C HIS A 496 -11.94 2.77 8.09
N GLU A 497 -12.05 3.94 8.72
CA GLU A 497 -12.16 4.04 10.18
C GLU A 497 -13.50 3.50 10.67
N GLN A 498 -14.62 3.95 10.09
CA GLN A 498 -15.94 3.46 10.48
C GLN A 498 -16.10 1.96 10.21
N GLU A 499 -15.61 1.50 9.05
CA GLU A 499 -15.65 0.08 8.70
C GLU A 499 -14.76 -0.78 9.62
N ALA A 500 -13.62 -0.25 10.06
CA ALA A 500 -12.76 -0.89 11.04
C ALA A 500 -13.45 -1.05 12.40
N LEU A 501 -14.13 -0.01 12.88
CA LEU A 501 -14.90 -0.07 14.12
C LEU A 501 -16.04 -1.09 14.04
N ILE A 502 -16.71 -1.20 12.88
CA ILE A 502 -17.76 -2.18 12.66
C ILE A 502 -17.18 -3.61 12.61
N ILE A 503 -16.10 -3.84 11.87
CA ILE A 503 -15.55 -5.19 11.71
C ILE A 503 -14.96 -5.72 13.03
N ALA A 504 -14.44 -4.85 13.90
CA ALA A 504 -13.96 -5.22 15.23
C ALA A 504 -15.08 -5.85 16.09
N GLN A 505 -16.34 -5.45 15.86
CA GLN A 505 -17.53 -6.02 16.51
C GLN A 505 -18.13 -7.23 15.78
N ALA A 506 -17.56 -7.68 14.65
CA ALA A 506 -18.13 -8.77 13.86
C ALA A 506 -18.07 -10.14 14.57
N GLY A 507 -17.30 -10.26 15.66
CA GLY A 507 -17.21 -11.45 16.49
C GLY A 507 -18.26 -11.52 17.61
N SER A 508 -19.11 -10.50 17.77
CA SER A 508 -20.18 -10.45 18.77
C SER A 508 -21.32 -11.41 18.44
N LYS A 509 -22.04 -11.88 19.45
CA LYS A 509 -23.09 -12.90 19.33
C LYS A 509 -24.18 -12.45 18.36
N GLY A 510 -24.40 -13.25 17.32
CA GLY A 510 -25.40 -12.98 16.28
C GLY A 510 -25.06 -11.83 15.34
N ALA A 511 -23.84 -11.29 15.37
CA ALA A 511 -23.40 -10.29 14.39
C ALA A 511 -23.41 -10.89 12.97
N VAL A 512 -23.84 -10.09 11.99
CA VAL A 512 -23.77 -10.45 10.57
C VAL A 512 -23.13 -9.30 9.82
N THR A 513 -21.99 -9.56 9.19
CA THR A 513 -21.22 -8.53 8.49
C THR A 513 -20.95 -8.97 7.07
N VAL A 514 -21.33 -8.13 6.10
CA VAL A 514 -21.07 -8.34 4.67
C VAL A 514 -19.89 -7.45 4.26
N SER A 515 -18.80 -8.06 3.82
CA SER A 515 -17.54 -7.40 3.48
C SER A 515 -17.23 -7.54 1.98
N THR A 516 -17.30 -6.43 1.25
CA THR A 516 -16.97 -6.36 -0.17
C THR A 516 -15.45 -6.32 -0.36
N ASN A 517 -14.88 -7.20 -1.20
CA ASN A 517 -13.44 -7.24 -1.55
C ASN A 517 -12.50 -7.14 -0.34
N MET A 518 -12.80 -7.86 0.74
CA MET A 518 -12.02 -7.81 1.99
C MET A 518 -11.96 -6.40 2.63
N ALA A 519 -13.04 -5.63 2.56
CA ALA A 519 -13.20 -4.40 3.31
C ALA A 519 -12.84 -4.57 4.80
N ALA A 520 -12.21 -3.54 5.38
CA ALA A 520 -11.63 -3.56 6.73
C ALA A 520 -10.60 -4.70 6.97
N ARG A 521 -9.81 -5.02 5.93
CA ARG A 521 -8.61 -5.87 6.05
C ARG A 521 -7.66 -5.31 7.12
N GLY A 522 -6.97 -6.21 7.83
CA GLY A 522 -5.97 -5.86 8.85
C GLY A 522 -6.53 -5.71 10.27
N VAL A 523 -7.85 -5.57 10.43
CA VAL A 523 -8.49 -5.48 11.76
C VAL A 523 -8.89 -6.87 12.24
N ASP A 524 -8.39 -7.32 13.38
CA ASP A 524 -8.72 -8.64 13.92
C ASP A 524 -10.20 -8.74 14.35
N ILE A 525 -10.82 -9.91 14.16
CA ILE A 525 -12.20 -10.19 14.61
C ILE A 525 -12.12 -11.07 15.85
N ILE A 526 -12.21 -10.45 17.02
CA ILE A 526 -12.14 -11.15 18.30
C ILE A 526 -13.53 -11.70 18.65
N LEU A 527 -13.60 -12.98 19.03
CA LEU A 527 -14.87 -13.58 19.47
C LEU A 527 -15.35 -12.90 20.76
N GLY A 528 -16.59 -12.43 20.76
CA GLY A 528 -17.15 -11.62 21.84
C GLY A 528 -17.05 -10.10 21.64
N GLY A 529 -16.53 -9.65 20.48
CA GLY A 529 -16.36 -8.23 20.17
C GLY A 529 -15.03 -7.66 20.66
N ASP A 530 -14.83 -6.35 20.44
CA ASP A 530 -13.65 -5.61 20.89
C ASP A 530 -14.07 -4.40 21.75
N PRO A 531 -13.70 -4.30 23.03
CA PRO A 531 -12.92 -5.27 23.80
C PRO A 531 -13.67 -6.58 24.02
N PRO A 532 -12.96 -7.71 24.17
CA PRO A 532 -13.60 -9.02 24.34
C PRO A 532 -14.37 -9.13 25.66
N ASP A 533 -15.68 -9.38 25.58
CA ASP A 533 -16.47 -9.81 26.74
C ASP A 533 -16.35 -11.33 26.95
N ALA A 534 -15.90 -11.75 28.12
CA ALA A 534 -15.63 -13.16 28.40
C ALA A 534 -16.89 -14.04 28.35
N LYS A 535 -18.07 -13.53 28.75
CA LYS A 535 -19.32 -14.31 28.71
C LYS A 535 -19.79 -14.48 27.28
N GLU A 536 -19.71 -13.42 26.49
CA GLU A 536 -20.08 -13.41 25.09
C GLU A 536 -19.13 -14.27 24.26
N GLN A 537 -17.83 -14.18 24.53
CA GLN A 537 -16.81 -15.01 23.91
C GLN A 537 -17.09 -16.51 24.10
N GLU A 538 -17.42 -16.94 25.33
CA GLU A 538 -17.78 -18.34 25.59
C GLU A 538 -19.09 -18.74 24.90
N ALA A 539 -20.08 -17.85 24.85
CA ALA A 539 -21.32 -18.10 24.13
C ALA A 539 -21.10 -18.26 22.60
N VAL A 540 -20.23 -17.43 22.02
CA VAL A 540 -19.86 -17.49 20.60
C VAL A 540 -19.06 -18.75 20.29
N LYS A 541 -18.11 -19.14 21.15
CA LYS A 541 -17.38 -20.41 21.02
C LYS A 541 -18.34 -21.61 21.07
N ALA A 542 -19.29 -21.61 22.00
CA ALA A 542 -20.30 -22.65 22.11
C ALA A 542 -21.23 -22.72 20.89
N ALA A 543 -21.49 -21.57 20.24
CA ALA A 543 -22.22 -21.49 18.98
C ALA A 543 -21.39 -21.92 17.74
N GLY A 544 -20.11 -22.24 17.90
CA GLY A 544 -19.22 -22.73 16.85
C GLY A 544 -18.20 -21.71 16.33
N GLY A 545 -18.03 -20.56 17.01
CA GLY A 545 -17.11 -19.50 16.60
C GLY A 545 -17.59 -18.69 15.39
N LEU A 546 -16.72 -17.85 14.83
CA LEU A 546 -17.05 -17.05 13.64
C LEU A 546 -17.25 -17.94 12.41
N HIS A 547 -18.44 -17.86 11.80
CA HIS A 547 -18.74 -18.53 10.55
C HIS A 547 -18.39 -17.63 9.36
N VAL A 548 -17.57 -18.12 8.43
CA VAL A 548 -17.13 -17.33 7.26
C VAL A 548 -17.73 -17.92 5.99
N ILE A 549 -18.41 -17.09 5.21
CA ILE A 549 -19.02 -17.47 3.92
C ILE A 549 -18.34 -16.68 2.80
N GLY A 550 -17.67 -17.39 1.88
CA GLY A 550 -17.29 -16.83 0.58
C GLY A 550 -18.45 -16.98 -0.40
N THR A 551 -19.01 -15.87 -0.90
CA THR A 551 -20.11 -15.96 -1.88
C THR A 551 -19.65 -16.42 -3.26
N GLU A 552 -18.34 -16.42 -3.52
CA GLU A 552 -17.68 -16.91 -4.74
C GLU A 552 -16.18 -17.05 -4.50
N ARG A 553 -15.48 -17.64 -5.48
CA ARG A 553 -14.01 -17.69 -5.51
C ARG A 553 -13.45 -16.47 -6.21
N HIS A 554 -12.35 -15.94 -5.69
CA HIS A 554 -11.57 -14.89 -6.33
C HIS A 554 -10.65 -15.46 -7.43
N GLU A 555 -10.09 -14.60 -8.26
CA GLU A 555 -9.11 -15.00 -9.29
C GLU A 555 -7.89 -15.70 -8.68
N ALA A 556 -7.48 -15.29 -7.48
CA ALA A 556 -6.40 -15.88 -6.72
C ALA A 556 -6.92 -16.57 -5.46
N ARG A 557 -6.57 -17.86 -5.30
CA ARG A 557 -6.91 -18.66 -4.11
C ARG A 557 -6.38 -18.04 -2.80
N ARG A 558 -5.33 -17.23 -2.89
CA ARG A 558 -4.78 -16.44 -1.79
C ARG A 558 -5.85 -15.56 -1.12
N ILE A 559 -6.68 -14.87 -1.89
CA ILE A 559 -7.72 -13.98 -1.38
C ILE A 559 -8.82 -14.79 -0.68
N ASP A 560 -9.20 -15.94 -1.24
CA ASP A 560 -10.12 -16.88 -0.57
C ASP A 560 -9.56 -17.35 0.79
N ASN A 561 -8.25 -17.65 0.84
CA ASN A 561 -7.58 -18.07 2.06
C ASN A 561 -7.49 -16.95 3.11
N GLN A 562 -7.37 -15.69 2.70
CA GLN A 562 -7.41 -14.53 3.60
C GLN A 562 -8.78 -14.40 4.25
N LEU A 563 -9.87 -14.48 3.46
CA LEU A 563 -11.23 -14.44 3.98
C LEU A 563 -11.46 -15.56 5.00
N ARG A 564 -11.10 -16.79 4.61
CA ARG A 564 -11.20 -17.98 5.48
C ARG A 564 -10.35 -17.83 6.75
N GLY A 565 -9.20 -17.18 6.64
CA GLY A 565 -8.29 -16.89 7.74
C GLY A 565 -8.84 -15.92 8.78
N ARG A 566 -9.96 -15.22 8.51
CA ARG A 566 -10.63 -14.33 9.47
C ARG A 566 -11.29 -15.09 10.63
N SER A 567 -11.45 -16.42 10.50
CA SER A 567 -11.92 -17.34 11.52
C SER A 567 -10.84 -18.36 11.87
N GLY A 568 -11.02 -19.08 12.97
CA GLY A 568 -10.07 -20.03 13.55
C GLY A 568 -9.48 -19.50 14.83
#